data_AF-A0A914P2W3-F1
#
_entry.id   AF-A0A914P2W3-F1
#
_cell.length_a   1.000
_cell.length_b   1.000
_cell.length_c   1.000
_cell.angle_alpha   90.00
_cell.angle_beta   90.00
_cell.angle_gamma   90.00
#
_symmetry.space_group_name_H-M   'P 1'
#
loop_
_entity.id
_entity.type
_entity.pdbx_description
1 polymer ?
#
loop_
_entity_poly.entity_id
_entity_poly.type
_entity_poly.pdbx_seq_one_letter_code
_entity_poly.pdbx_strand_id
1 'polypeptide(L)'
;MIKIKGSLSKQQISDNIREEKINKLSVELRECVAKKKREFEQSYRNDCETFGFVTQKLVEKDKTLEDRLKVALLETMKDLQSETMKKFDEFLDQIYSFNCN
;
A
#
# COMPACT_ATOMS: atom_id res chain seq x y z
N MET A 1 -14.12 28.60 -22.30
CA MET A 1 -12.96 27.88 -21.71
C MET A 1 -13.25 26.40 -21.78
N ILE A 2 -12.48 25.68 -22.59
CA ILE A 2 -12.61 24.23 -22.79
C ILE A 2 -12.12 23.54 -21.52
N LYS A 3 -12.97 22.78 -20.82
CA LYS A 3 -12.56 21.92 -19.71
C LYS A 3 -11.79 20.74 -20.30
N ILE A 4 -10.46 20.83 -20.31
CA ILE A 4 -9.60 19.67 -20.58
C ILE A 4 -9.78 18.73 -19.38
N LYS A 5 -10.41 17.57 -19.59
CA LYS A 5 -10.40 16.48 -18.62
C LYS A 5 -8.94 16.02 -18.49
N GLY A 6 -8.26 16.43 -17.41
CA GLY A 6 -6.93 15.91 -17.09
C GLY A 6 -6.99 14.39 -16.92
N SER A 7 -6.05 13.67 -17.54
CA SER A 7 -5.89 12.23 -17.33
C SER A 7 -5.63 11.94 -15.86
N LEU A 8 -6.31 10.94 -15.30
CA LEU A 8 -6.07 10.47 -13.93
C LEU A 8 -4.65 9.90 -13.79
N SER A 9 -4.04 10.08 -12.62
CA SER A 9 -2.77 9.42 -12.29
C SER A 9 -2.96 7.90 -12.16
N LYS A 10 -1.88 7.13 -12.34
CA LYS A 10 -1.90 5.66 -12.18
C LYS A 10 -2.47 5.23 -10.82
N GLN A 11 -2.12 5.95 -9.76
CA GLN A 11 -2.60 5.67 -8.41
C GLN A 11 -4.12 5.87 -8.31
N GLN A 12 -4.64 7.00 -8.82
CA GLN A 12 -6.09 7.27 -8.81
C GLN A 12 -6.87 6.22 -9.60
N ILE A 13 -6.32 5.72 -10.72
CA ILE A 13 -6.95 4.65 -11.50
C ILE A 13 -7.04 3.37 -10.66
N SER A 14 -5.95 2.96 -10.03
CA SER A 14 -5.94 1.76 -9.18
C SER A 14 -6.91 1.88 -8.00
N ASP A 15 -6.98 3.06 -7.37
CA ASP A 15 -7.89 3.30 -6.25
C ASP A 15 -9.37 3.24 -6.69
N ASN A 16 -9.70 3.86 -7.83
CA ASN A 16 -11.05 3.77 -8.39
C ASN A 16 -11.44 2.30 -8.70
N ILE A 17 -10.52 1.51 -9.25
CA ILE A 17 -10.78 0.09 -9.55
C ILE A 17 -11.08 -0.69 -8.26
N ARG A 18 -10.33 -0.44 -7.18
CA ARG A 18 -10.58 -1.07 -5.87
C ARG A 18 -11.93 -0.68 -5.32
N GLU A 19 -12.26 0.61 -5.36
CA GLU A 19 -13.55 1.12 -4.90
C GLU A 19 -14.72 0.51 -5.68
N GLU A 20 -14.62 0.42 -7.01
CA GLU A 20 -15.63 -0.22 -7.84
C GLU A 20 -15.82 -1.70 -7.48
N LYS A 21 -14.73 -2.46 -7.23
CA LYS A 21 -14.83 -3.85 -6.77
C LYS A 21 -15.52 -3.94 -5.42
N ILE A 22 -15.11 -3.12 -4.45
CA ILE A 22 -15.65 -3.10 -3.08
C ILE A 22 -17.13 -2.72 -3.06
N ASN A 23 -17.55 -1.76 -3.88
CA ASN A 23 -18.94 -1.31 -3.95
C ASN A 23 -19.91 -2.38 -4.46
N LYS A 24 -19.41 -3.34 -5.24
CA LYS A 24 -20.19 -4.48 -5.74
C LYS A 24 -20.31 -5.64 -4.74
N LEU A 25 -19.60 -5.60 -3.62
CA LEU A 25 -19.64 -6.64 -2.58
C LEU A 25 -20.84 -6.47 -1.65
N SER A 26 -21.24 -7.57 -0.98
CA SER A 26 -22.20 -7.52 0.13
C SER A 26 -21.66 -6.71 1.32
N VAL A 27 -22.52 -6.37 2.27
CA VAL A 27 -22.11 -5.63 3.48
C VAL A 27 -21.07 -6.44 4.28
N GLU A 28 -21.30 -7.73 4.46
CA GLU A 28 -20.44 -8.64 5.22
C GLU A 28 -19.05 -8.76 4.57
N LEU A 29 -19.00 -8.86 3.24
CA LEU A 29 -17.73 -8.91 2.51
C LEU A 29 -16.99 -7.58 2.55
N ARG A 30 -17.69 -6.44 2.53
CA ARG A 30 -17.06 -5.13 2.71
C ARG A 30 -16.42 -4.98 4.09
N GLU A 31 -17.07 -5.50 5.14
CA GLU A 31 -16.50 -5.53 6.50
C GLU A 31 -15.24 -6.42 6.56
N CYS A 32 -15.28 -7.59 5.92
CA CYS A 32 -14.11 -8.48 5.78
C CYS A 32 -12.95 -7.75 5.08
N VAL A 33 -13.21 -7.08 3.96
CA VAL A 33 -12.22 -6.29 3.23
C VAL A 33 -11.65 -5.17 4.09
N ALA A 34 -12.50 -4.42 4.79
CA ALA A 34 -12.06 -3.33 5.66
C ALA A 34 -11.15 -3.83 6.79
N LYS A 35 -11.49 -4.98 7.39
CA LYS A 35 -10.62 -5.63 8.38
C LYS A 35 -9.28 -6.03 7.76
N LYS A 36 -9.29 -6.69 6.61
CA LYS A 36 -8.05 -7.14 5.97
C LYS A 36 -7.15 -5.98 5.53
N LYS A 37 -7.74 -4.89 5.03
CA LYS A 37 -7.03 -3.65 4.70
C LYS A 37 -6.28 -3.11 5.92
N ARG A 38 -6.94 -3.04 7.09
CA ARG A 38 -6.30 -2.58 8.34
C ARG A 38 -5.13 -3.48 8.77
N GLU A 39 -5.25 -4.80 8.57
CA GLU A 39 -4.15 -5.74 8.86
C GLU A 39 -2.93 -5.45 7.98
N PHE A 40 -3.13 -5.24 6.66
CA PHE A 40 -2.05 -4.86 5.75
C PHE A 40 -1.41 -3.52 6.10
N GLU A 41 -2.23 -2.50 6.39
CA GLU A 41 -1.75 -1.19 6.81
C GLU A 41 -0.95 -1.26 8.11
N GLN A 42 -1.38 -2.08 9.07
CA GLN A 42 -0.65 -2.26 10.32
C GLN A 42 0.69 -2.97 10.09
N SER A 43 0.72 -4.01 9.26
CA SER A 43 1.98 -4.69 8.90
C SER A 43 2.96 -3.71 8.26
N TYR A 44 2.50 -2.95 7.26
CA TYR A 44 3.33 -1.94 6.59
C TYR A 44 3.89 -0.89 7.57
N ARG A 45 3.07 -0.42 8.52
CA ARG A 45 3.53 0.52 9.56
C ARG A 45 4.60 -0.11 10.46
N ASN A 46 4.38 -1.34 10.91
CA ASN A 46 5.35 -2.05 11.76
C ASN A 46 6.69 -2.26 11.03
N ASP A 47 6.64 -2.58 9.75
CA ASP A 47 7.84 -2.72 8.92
C ASP A 47 8.56 -1.37 8.82
N CYS A 48 7.86 -0.28 8.49
CA CYS A 48 8.41 1.07 8.46
C CYS A 48 9.12 1.45 9.77
N GLU A 49 8.47 1.19 10.91
CA GLU A 49 9.02 1.45 12.24
C GLU A 49 10.30 0.64 12.50
N THR A 50 10.28 -0.65 12.14
CA THR A 50 11.43 -1.56 12.31
C THR A 50 12.63 -1.09 11.48
N PHE A 51 12.42 -0.83 10.19
CA PHE A 51 13.48 -0.36 9.30
C PHE A 51 14.00 1.02 9.71
N GLY A 52 13.11 1.93 10.13
CA GLY A 52 13.49 3.25 10.64
C GLY A 52 14.38 3.14 11.89
N PHE A 53 13.97 2.32 12.85
CA PHE A 53 14.74 2.09 14.07
C PHE A 53 16.12 1.48 13.79
N VAL A 54 16.20 0.43 12.96
CA VAL A 54 17.47 -0.20 12.61
C VAL A 54 18.39 0.78 11.89
N THR A 55 17.87 1.54 10.91
CA THR A 55 18.63 2.55 10.17
C THR A 55 19.17 3.62 11.11
N GLN A 56 18.35 4.11 12.04
CA GLN A 56 18.78 5.06 13.06
C GLN A 56 19.92 4.48 13.90
N LYS A 57 19.81 3.22 14.36
CA LYS A 57 20.85 2.55 15.15
C LYS A 57 22.17 2.40 14.39
N LEU A 58 22.12 2.16 13.08
CA LEU A 58 23.31 2.09 12.23
C LEU A 58 23.98 3.46 12.07
N VAL A 59 23.19 4.52 11.82
CA VAL A 59 23.70 5.91 11.71
C VAL A 59 24.26 6.42 13.04
N GLU A 60 23.72 5.97 14.18
CA GLU A 60 24.31 6.24 15.51
C GLU A 60 25.71 5.62 15.65
N LYS A 61 25.99 4.47 15.00
CA LYS A 61 27.30 3.81 15.03
C LYS A 61 28.29 4.40 14.03
N ASP A 62 27.81 4.78 12.85
CA ASP A 62 28.62 5.40 11.80
C ASP A 62 27.81 6.48 11.08
N LYS A 63 28.14 7.74 11.37
CA LYS A 63 27.46 8.91 10.80
C LYS A 63 27.67 9.05 9.30
N THR A 64 28.72 8.46 8.74
CA THR A 64 28.98 8.52 7.30
C THR A 64 27.97 7.71 6.47
N LEU A 65 27.19 6.85 7.12
CA LEU A 65 26.15 6.05 6.47
C LEU A 65 24.85 6.82 6.19
N GLU A 66 24.65 8.00 6.79
CA GLU A 66 23.34 8.68 6.80
C GLU A 66 22.76 8.92 5.40
N ASP A 67 23.52 9.57 4.51
CA ASP A 67 23.04 9.88 3.16
C ASP A 67 22.75 8.64 2.33
N ARG A 68 23.62 7.62 2.44
CA ARG A 68 23.50 6.35 1.69
C ARG A 68 22.30 5.54 2.17
N LEU A 69 22.13 5.43 3.49
CA LEU A 69 21.02 4.68 4.08
C LEU A 69 19.69 5.40 3.89
N LYS A 70 19.65 6.74 3.89
CA LYS A 70 18.43 7.50 3.66
C LYS A 70 17.81 7.20 2.28
N VAL A 71 18.63 7.18 1.22
CA VAL A 71 18.15 6.86 -0.13
C VAL A 71 17.65 5.41 -0.19
N ALA A 72 18.47 4.46 0.29
CA ALA A 72 18.10 3.04 0.28
C ALA A 72 16.84 2.75 1.11
N LEU A 73 16.67 3.43 2.25
CA LEU A 73 15.49 3.31 3.10
C LEU A 73 14.23 3.80 2.39
N LEU A 74 14.29 4.95 1.70
CA LEU A 74 13.16 5.47 0.94
C LEU A 74 12.73 4.53 -0.21
N GLU A 75 13.69 3.93 -0.90
CA GLU A 75 13.41 2.92 -1.93
C GLU A 75 12.79 1.67 -1.31
N THR A 76 13.34 1.18 -0.21
CA THR A 76 12.79 0.03 0.54
C THR A 76 11.34 0.29 0.97
N MET A 77 11.02 1.48 1.49
CA MET A 77 9.64 1.83 1.88
C MET A 77 8.68 1.87 0.70
N LYS A 78 9.13 2.35 -0.47
CA LYS A 78 8.32 2.34 -1.70
C LYS A 78 8.04 0.92 -2.16
N ASP A 79 9.03 0.04 -2.10
CA ASP A 79 8.87 -1.36 -2.48
C ASP A 79 7.90 -2.08 -1.54
N LEU A 80 8.04 -1.87 -0.22
CA LEU A 80 7.11 -2.38 0.80
C LEU A 80 5.68 -1.90 0.56
N GLN A 81 5.49 -0.62 0.23
CA GLN A 81 4.17 -0.07 -0.09
C GLN A 81 3.59 -0.76 -1.34
N SER A 82 4.40 -0.89 -2.39
CA SER A 82 3.99 -1.53 -3.64
C SER A 82 3.60 -3.00 -3.43
N GLU A 83 4.40 -3.75 -2.66
CA GLU A 83 4.11 -5.14 -2.32
C GLU A 83 2.83 -5.26 -1.48
N THR A 84 2.63 -4.37 -0.50
CA THR A 84 1.42 -4.34 0.33
C THR A 84 0.18 -4.08 -0.51
N MET A 85 0.24 -3.11 -1.44
CA MET A 85 -0.87 -2.81 -2.34
C MET A 85 -1.15 -3.96 -3.31
N LYS A 86 -0.10 -4.61 -3.83
CA LYS A 86 -0.26 -5.79 -4.70
C LYS A 86 -0.95 -6.94 -3.97
N LYS A 87 -0.56 -7.25 -2.73
CA LYS A 87 -1.22 -8.27 -1.91
C LYS A 87 -2.68 -7.93 -1.63
N PHE A 88 -2.98 -6.64 -1.44
CA PHE A 88 -4.36 -6.19 -1.25
C PHE A 88 -5.19 -6.32 -2.54
N ASP A 89 -4.62 -6.01 -3.70
CA ASP A 89 -5.27 -6.22 -5.01
C ASP A 89 -5.58 -7.69 -5.26
N GLU A 90 -4.60 -8.58 -5.03
CA GLU A 90 -4.78 -10.03 -5.17
C GLU A 90 -5.88 -10.56 -4.24
N PHE A 91 -5.95 -10.05 -3.01
CA PHE A 91 -7.01 -10.38 -2.06
C PHE A 91 -8.39 -9.91 -2.53
N LEU A 92 -8.49 -8.69 -3.06
CA LEU A 92 -9.74 -8.16 -3.62
C LEU A 92 -10.19 -8.98 -4.85
N ASP A 93 -9.26 -9.39 -5.70
CA ASP A 93 -9.54 -10.22 -6.88
C ASP A 93 -10.09 -11.59 -6.48
N GLN A 94 -9.53 -12.20 -5.44
CA GLN A 94 -10.05 -13.46 -4.90
C GLN A 94 -11.49 -13.29 -4.41
N ILE A 95 -11.75 -12.31 -3.53
CA ILE A 95 -13.10 -12.07 -3.00
C ILE A 95 -14.10 -11.77 -4.13
N TYR A 96 -13.71 -10.93 -5.07
CA TYR A 96 -14.58 -10.54 -6.17
C TYR A 96 -14.92 -11.74 -7.08
N SER A 97 -13.94 -12.59 -7.38
CA SER A 97 -14.12 -13.77 -8.23
C SER A 97 -15.01 -14.84 -7.58
N PHE A 98 -14.92 -15.02 -6.25
CA PHE A 98 -15.79 -15.96 -5.52
C PHE A 98 -17.24 -15.47 -5.40
N ASN A 99 -17.50 -14.16 -5.51
CA ASN A 99 -18.84 -13.58 -5.39
C ASN A 99 -19.58 -13.41 -6.73
N CYS A 100 -18.90 -13.63 -7.87
CA CYS A 100 -19.48 -13.52 -9.22
C CYS A 100 -19.82 -14.87 -9.88
N ASN A 101 -19.71 -15.99 -9.15
CA ASN A 101 -20.20 -17.32 -9.53
C ASN A 101 -21.39 -17.70 -8.64
#